data_AF-X0XKA6-F1
#
_entry.id   AF-X0XKA6-F1
#
_cell.length_a   1.000
_cell.length_b   1.000
_cell.length_c   1.000
_cell.angle_alpha   90.00
_cell.angle_beta   90.00
_cell.angle_gamma   90.00
#
_symmetry.space_group_name_H-M   'P 1'
#
loop_
_entity.id
_entity.type
_entity.pdbx_description
1 polymer ?
#
loop_
_entity_poly.entity_id
_entity_poly.type
_entity_poly.pdbx_seq_one_letter_code
_entity_poly.pdbx_strand_id
1 'polypeptide(L)'
;MMKQILIALITAVLIGSVNAQGAASDSKIVVLETNQGVIEIRLMPDVAPKACENFTKLIEQGYYNGIIFHRVIKDFMIQGGDPTGTGRGGSSVWGKPFK
;
A
#
# COMPACT_ATOMS: atom_id res chain seq x y z
N MET A 1 -8.87 -48.43 31.49
CA MET A 1 -9.07 -46.99 31.77
C MET A 1 -7.78 -46.23 32.11
N MET A 2 -6.64 -46.51 31.43
CA MET A 2 -5.39 -45.75 31.61
C MET A 2 -4.64 -45.47 30.28
N LYS A 3 -5.22 -45.80 29.12
CA LYS A 3 -4.60 -45.57 27.80
C LYS A 3 -5.03 -44.27 27.10
N GLN A 4 -5.95 -43.50 27.69
CA GLN A 4 -6.44 -42.24 27.09
C GLN A 4 -5.72 -40.99 27.62
N ILE A 5 -4.92 -41.10 28.68
CA ILE A 5 -4.22 -39.95 29.28
C ILE A 5 -2.84 -39.72 28.64
N LEU A 6 -2.23 -40.74 28.04
CA LEU A 6 -0.86 -40.64 27.49
C LEU A 6 -0.79 -39.98 26.10
N ILE A 7 -1.90 -39.96 25.34
CA ILE A 7 -1.93 -39.38 23.98
C ILE A 7 -2.11 -37.85 24.02
N ALA A 8 -2.64 -37.29 25.12
CA ALA A 8 -2.89 -35.85 25.24
C ALA A 8 -1.62 -35.01 25.51
N LEU A 9 -0.51 -35.63 25.94
CA LEU A 9 0.74 -34.92 26.25
C LEU A 9 1.66 -34.76 25.02
N ILE A 10 1.55 -35.65 24.03
CA ILE A 10 2.37 -35.58 22.80
C ILE A 10 1.81 -34.54 21.82
N THR A 11 0.51 -34.26 21.86
CA THR A 11 -0.11 -33.23 21.00
C THR A 11 0.12 -31.80 21.50
N ALA A 12 0.47 -31.59 22.77
CA ALA A 12 0.68 -30.25 23.33
C ALA A 12 2.06 -29.64 23.00
N VAL A 13 3.05 -30.44 22.58
CA VAL A 13 4.43 -29.97 22.33
C VAL A 13 4.66 -29.55 20.86
N LEU A 14 3.77 -29.92 19.94
CA LEU A 14 3.90 -29.59 18.50
C LEU A 14 3.23 -28.28 18.08
N ILE A 15 2.58 -27.55 18.99
CA ILE A 15 1.88 -26.29 18.68
C ILE A 15 2.80 -25.07 18.86
N GLY A 16 3.96 -25.23 19.52
CA GLY A 16 4.86 -24.14 19.84
C GLY A 16 6.00 -23.94 18.85
N SER A 17 5.71 -23.70 17.56
CA SER A 17 6.62 -23.04 16.59
C SER A 17 5.92 -22.86 15.24
N VAL A 18 4.79 -22.15 15.21
CA VAL A 18 4.39 -21.51 13.95
C VAL A 18 5.24 -20.27 13.80
N ASN A 19 6.22 -20.39 12.90
CA ASN A 19 7.13 -19.34 12.49
C ASN A 19 6.36 -18.01 12.32
N ALA A 20 6.77 -16.98 13.04
CA ALA A 20 6.54 -15.61 12.60
C ALA A 20 7.36 -15.42 11.31
N GLN A 21 6.80 -15.90 10.19
CA GLN A 21 7.22 -15.46 8.87
C GLN A 21 6.89 -13.97 8.86
N GLY A 22 7.90 -13.13 9.11
CA GLY A 22 7.84 -11.75 8.67
C GLY A 22 7.61 -11.81 7.17
N ALA A 23 6.37 -11.50 6.75
CA ALA A 23 6.01 -11.50 5.35
C ALA A 23 7.02 -10.62 4.62
N ALA A 24 7.76 -11.19 3.67
CA ALA A 24 8.58 -10.39 2.77
C ALA A 24 7.61 -9.44 2.05
N SER A 25 7.61 -8.18 2.47
CA SER A 25 6.78 -7.14 1.88
C SER A 25 7.12 -7.06 0.40
N ASP A 26 6.17 -7.43 -0.45
CA ASP A 26 6.28 -7.25 -1.89
C ASP A 26 6.19 -5.75 -2.19
N SER A 27 7.30 -5.04 -1.94
CA SER A 27 7.35 -3.59 -2.08
C SER A 27 7.37 -3.25 -3.57
N LYS A 28 6.23 -2.80 -4.10
CA LYS A 28 6.11 -2.36 -5.48
C LYS A 28 6.85 -1.03 -5.70
N ILE A 29 7.53 -0.92 -6.84
CA ILE A 29 8.06 0.34 -7.35
C ILE A 29 7.04 0.89 -8.35
N VAL A 30 6.61 2.12 -8.13
CA VAL A 30 5.80 2.90 -9.07
C VAL A 30 6.73 3.85 -9.81
N VAL A 31 6.57 3.92 -11.13
CA VAL A 31 7.30 4.86 -11.99
C VAL A 31 6.34 5.95 -12.43
N LEU A 32 6.64 7.20 -12.08
CA LEU A 32 5.93 8.37 -12.59
C LEU A 32 6.77 9.02 -13.68
N GLU A 33 6.30 8.90 -14.93
CA GLU A 33 6.86 9.62 -16.06
C GLU A 33 6.31 11.04 -16.09
N THR A 34 7.17 12.04 -15.92
CA THR A 34 6.78 13.44 -15.94
C THR A 34 7.51 14.18 -17.06
N ASN A 35 7.03 15.38 -17.41
CA ASN A 35 7.71 16.25 -18.37
C ASN A 35 9.05 16.82 -17.86
N GLN A 36 9.40 16.59 -16.58
CA GLN A 36 10.68 16.98 -15.97
C GLN A 36 11.57 15.78 -15.65
N GLY A 37 11.19 14.57 -16.09
CA GLY A 37 11.92 13.33 -15.84
C GLY A 37 11.13 12.29 -15.07
N VAL A 38 11.80 11.19 -14.76
CA VAL A 38 11.21 10.02 -14.11
C VAL A 38 11.37 10.11 -12.60
N ILE A 39 10.30 9.81 -11.88
CA ILE A 39 10.29 9.67 -10.42
C ILE A 39 9.94 8.23 -10.08
N GLU A 40 10.82 7.53 -9.37
CA GLU A 40 10.55 6.19 -8.85
C GLU A 40 10.13 6.24 -7.38
N ILE A 41 9.01 5.61 -7.06
CA ILE A 41 8.41 5.61 -5.72
C ILE A 41 8.30 4.17 -5.23
N ARG A 42 8.99 3.85 -4.14
CA ARG A 42 8.80 2.58 -3.43
C ARG A 42 7.61 2.67 -2.50
N LEU A 43 6.64 1.77 -2.67
CA LEU A 43 5.49 1.67 -1.80
C LEU A 43 5.81 0.84 -0.55
N MET A 44 5.18 1.20 0.57
CA MET A 44 5.33 0.53 1.87
C MET A 44 3.98 0.00 2.35
N PRO A 45 3.48 -1.10 1.76
CA PRO A 45 2.16 -1.64 2.09
C PRO A 45 2.06 -2.11 3.55
N ASP A 46 3.18 -2.49 4.18
CA ASP A 46 3.20 -2.88 5.60
C ASP A 46 2.87 -1.71 6.53
N VAL A 47 3.23 -0.48 6.13
CA VAL A 47 3.01 0.75 6.92
C VAL A 47 1.67 1.37 6.58
N ALA A 48 1.32 1.44 5.29
CA ALA A 48 0.13 2.13 4.80
C ALA A 48 -0.61 1.27 3.76
N PRO A 49 -1.22 0.13 4.17
CA PRO A 49 -1.75 -0.87 3.24
C PRO A 49 -2.84 -0.30 2.33
N LYS A 50 -3.83 0.40 2.90
CA LYS A 50 -4.92 0.99 2.13
C LYS A 50 -4.48 2.10 1.20
N ALA A 51 -3.52 2.93 1.62
CA ALA A 51 -3.00 4.00 0.77
C ALA A 51 -2.26 3.42 -0.44
N CYS A 52 -1.43 2.40 -0.21
CA CYS A 52 -0.71 1.70 -1.28
C CYS A 52 -1.68 0.99 -2.24
N GLU A 53 -2.71 0.33 -1.72
CA GLU A 53 -3.75 -0.31 -2.52
C GLU A 53 -4.51 0.70 -3.38
N ASN A 54 -4.97 1.80 -2.77
CA ASN A 54 -5.67 2.87 -3.49
C ASN A 54 -4.80 3.46 -4.61
N PHE A 55 -3.56 3.80 -4.29
CA PHE A 55 -2.63 4.40 -5.24
C PHE A 55 -2.35 3.45 -6.41
N THR A 56 -2.06 2.18 -6.13
CA THR A 56 -1.79 1.15 -7.15
C THR A 56 -2.98 0.97 -8.09
N LYS A 57 -4.20 0.83 -7.54
CA LYS A 57 -5.41 0.66 -8.34
C LYS A 57 -5.73 1.88 -9.20
N LEU A 58 -5.51 3.11 -8.69
CA LEU A 58 -5.67 4.33 -9.50
C LEU A 58 -4.66 4.37 -10.66
N ILE A 59 -3.42 3.92 -10.44
CA ILE A 59 -2.42 3.80 -11.50
C ILE A 59 -2.84 2.78 -12.57
N GLU A 60 -3.30 1.60 -12.16
CA GLU A 60 -3.79 0.55 -13.08
C GLU A 60 -4.98 1.04 -13.93
N GLN A 61 -5.75 2.00 -13.43
CA GLN A 61 -6.85 2.65 -14.14
C GLN A 61 -6.40 3.83 -15.03
N GLY A 62 -5.10 4.15 -15.05
CA GLY A 62 -4.56 5.31 -15.76
C GLY A 62 -4.98 6.66 -15.18
N TYR A 63 -5.48 6.69 -13.94
CA TYR A 63 -6.11 7.87 -13.33
C TYR A 63 -5.19 9.09 -13.30
N TYR A 64 -3.89 8.89 -13.11
CA TYR A 64 -2.91 9.97 -12.99
C TYR A 64 -2.35 10.49 -14.32
N ASN A 65 -2.73 9.88 -15.45
CA ASN A 65 -2.21 10.27 -16.76
C ASN A 65 -2.67 11.68 -17.13
N GLY A 66 -1.72 12.55 -17.48
CA GLY A 66 -1.99 13.94 -17.85
C GLY A 66 -2.35 14.87 -16.68
N ILE A 67 -2.30 14.39 -15.44
CA ILE A 67 -2.55 15.22 -14.26
C ILE A 67 -1.32 16.10 -13.95
N ILE A 68 -1.56 17.38 -13.68
CA ILE A 68 -0.53 18.35 -13.31
C ILE A 68 -0.23 18.34 -11.81
N PHE A 69 0.95 18.85 -11.45
CA PHE A 69 1.23 19.32 -10.10
C PHE A 69 0.64 20.74 -9.93
N HIS A 70 -0.57 20.84 -9.38
CA HIS A 70 -1.29 22.12 -9.26
C HIS A 70 -0.78 23.02 -8.13
N ARG A 71 0.08 22.52 -7.24
CA ARG A 71 0.67 23.32 -6.16
C ARG A 71 2.15 22.95 -5.96
N VAL A 72 3.00 23.96 -6.08
CA VAL A 72 4.46 23.86 -5.93
C VAL A 72 4.92 24.92 -4.94
N ILE A 73 5.55 24.50 -3.84
CA ILE A 73 6.12 25.40 -2.85
C ILE A 73 7.60 25.07 -2.69
N LYS A 74 8.43 26.07 -2.99
CA LYS A 74 9.88 25.98 -2.88
C LYS A 74 10.26 25.58 -1.45
N ASP A 75 11.22 24.66 -1.34
CA ASP A 75 11.76 24.16 -0.08
C ASP A 75 10.72 23.51 0.85
N PHE A 76 9.57 23.09 0.29
CA PHE A 76 8.54 22.36 1.02
C PHE A 76 8.09 21.11 0.27
N MET A 77 7.22 21.25 -0.74
CA MET A 77 6.67 20.11 -1.47
C MET A 77 5.98 20.49 -2.79
N ILE A 78 5.74 19.46 -3.60
CA ILE A 78 4.85 19.48 -4.77
C ILE A 78 3.63 18.61 -4.49
N GLN A 79 2.46 19.06 -4.96
CA GLN A 79 1.19 18.36 -4.78
C GLN A 79 0.48 18.20 -6.13
N GLY A 80 0.01 16.98 -6.37
CA GLY A 80 -0.73 16.59 -7.57
C GLY A 80 -1.86 15.62 -7.21
N GLY A 81 -2.32 14.84 -8.20
CA GLY A 81 -3.33 13.79 -8.01
C GLY A 81 -4.79 14.24 -8.10
N ASP A 82 -5.04 15.50 -8.48
CA ASP A 82 -6.38 16.02 -8.76
C ASP A 82 -6.61 16.11 -10.28
N PRO A 83 -7.51 15.31 -10.88
CA PRO A 83 -7.82 15.36 -12.32
C PRO A 83 -8.34 16.71 -12.80
N THR A 84 -8.93 17.51 -11.90
CA THR A 84 -9.44 18.83 -12.24
C THR A 84 -8.36 19.92 -12.21
N GLY A 85 -7.21 19.64 -11.58
CA GLY A 85 -6.15 20.62 -11.36
C GLY A 85 -6.49 21.75 -10.38
N THR A 86 -7.65 21.72 -9.72
CA THR A 86 -8.12 22.80 -8.84
C THR A 86 -7.58 22.71 -7.40
N GLY A 87 -7.10 21.53 -7.01
CA GLY A 87 -6.70 21.18 -5.66
C GLY A 87 -7.87 20.80 -4.73
N ARG A 88 -9.08 20.68 -5.27
CA ARG A 88 -10.30 20.32 -4.52
C ARG A 88 -10.96 19.04 -5.02
N GLY A 89 -10.52 18.52 -6.17
CA GLY A 89 -11.01 17.26 -6.72
C GLY A 89 -10.22 16.06 -6.24
N GLY A 90 -10.40 14.95 -6.96
CA GLY A 90 -9.84 13.66 -6.58
C GLY A 90 -10.85 12.78 -5.85
N SER A 91 -10.78 11.48 -6.09
CA SER A 91 -11.53 10.48 -5.31
C SER A 91 -10.71 9.21 -5.16
N SER A 92 -11.02 8.43 -4.13
CA SER A 92 -10.43 7.11 -3.95
C SER A 92 -11.09 6.10 -4.87
N VAL A 93 -10.48 4.92 -4.99
CA VAL A 93 -11.09 3.79 -5.70
C VAL A 93 -12.40 3.31 -5.08
N TRP A 94 -12.68 3.72 -3.85
CA TRP A 94 -13.91 3.38 -3.13
C TRP A 94 -14.97 4.48 -3.21
N GLY A 95 -14.72 5.57 -3.95
CA GLY A 95 -15.65 6.68 -4.11
C GLY A 95 -15.84 7.53 -2.85
N LYS A 96 -15.04 7.30 -1.80
CA LYS A 96 -15.10 8.05 -0.53
C LYS A 96 -13.74 8.13 0.16
N PRO A 97 -13.50 9.13 1.02
CA PRO A 97 -12.28 9.19 1.83
C PRO A 97 -12.10 7.95 2.70
N PHE A 98 -10.85 7.56 2.93
CA PHE A 98 -10.48 6.37 3.72
C PHE A 98 -9.51 6.72 4.85
N LYS A 99 -9.39 5.78 5.79
CA LYS A 99 -8.43 5.78 6.91
C LYS A 99 -7.72 4.43 6.95
#